data_AF-A0A1M4Z728-F1
#
_entry.id   AF-A0A1M4Z728-F1
#
_cell.length_a   1.000
_cell.length_b   1.000
_cell.length_c   1.000
_cell.angle_alpha   90.00
_cell.angle_beta   90.00
_cell.angle_gamma   90.00
#
_symmetry.space_group_name_H-M   'P 1'
#
loop_
_entity.id
_entity.type
_entity.pdbx_description
1 polymer ?
#
loop_
_entity_poly.entity_id
_entity_poly.type
_entity_poly.pdbx_seq_one_letter_code
_entity_poly.pdbx_strand_id
1 'polypeptide(L)' 'MFSYNVAEAIPYKSFKEMINIVKEELAKDRYIEVWDKFIYSAEKWEENSKVV' A
#
# COMPACT_ATOMS: atom_id res chain seq x y z
N MET A 1 -1.32 -13.64 -17.77
CA MET A 1 -2.00 -13.58 -16.46
C MET A 1 -1.99 -12.13 -16.04
N PHE A 2 -3.12 -11.43 -16.17
CA PHE A 2 -3.22 -10.03 -15.76
C PHE A 2 -3.34 -10.01 -14.24
N SER A 3 -2.22 -9.82 -13.53
CA SER A 3 -2.29 -9.50 -12.12
C SER A 3 -2.64 -8.02 -12.04
N TYR A 4 -3.87 -7.76 -11.58
CA TYR A 4 -4.36 -6.41 -11.36
C TYR A 4 -3.68 -5.90 -10.09
N ASN A 5 -2.90 -4.83 -10.21
CA ASN A 5 -2.45 -4.05 -9.06
C ASN A 5 -3.70 -3.52 -8.32
N VAL A 6 -4.22 -4.28 -7.36
CA VAL A 6 -5.34 -3.83 -6.54
C VAL A 6 -4.76 -2.94 -5.45
N ALA A 7 -4.74 -1.63 -5.72
CA ALA A 7 -4.48 -0.64 -4.69
C ALA A 7 -5.77 -0.42 -3.87
N GLU A 8 -5.67 -0.63 -2.56
CA GLU A 8 -6.73 -0.32 -1.62
C GLU A 8 -6.65 1.16 -1.23
N ALA A 9 -7.76 1.88 -1.35
CA ALA A 9 -7.88 3.27 -0.91
C ALA A 9 -8.49 3.33 0.49
N ILE A 10 -7.71 3.75 1.48
CA ILE A 10 -8.08 3.79 2.89
C ILE A 10 -8.23 5.26 3.33
N PRO A 11 -9.44 5.75 3.65
CA PRO A 11 -9.64 7.10 4.15
C PRO A 11 -9.15 7.24 5.60
N TYR A 12 -8.72 8.43 5.98
CA TYR A 12 -8.39 8.78 7.37
C TYR A 12 -9.02 10.12 7.80
N LYS A 13 -9.27 10.28 9.10
CA LYS A 13 -9.92 11.46 9.69
C LYS A 13 -8.95 12.36 10.44
N SER A 14 -7.80 11.84 10.84
CA SER A 14 -6.78 12.59 11.58
C SER A 14 -5.38 12.19 11.19
N PHE A 15 -4.41 13.08 11.40
CA PHE A 15 -2.99 12.78 11.15
C PHE A 15 -2.51 11.59 11.97
N LYS A 16 -3.00 11.41 13.20
CA LYS A 16 -2.64 10.27 14.05
C LYS A 16 -3.15 8.95 13.48
N GLU A 17 -4.40 8.93 13.01
CA GLU A 17 -4.99 7.77 12.35
C GLU A 17 -4.25 7.41 11.07
N MET A 18 -3.90 8.43 10.26
CA MET A 18 -3.07 8.26 9.07
C MET A 18 -1.75 7.55 9.40
N ILE A 19 -1.01 8.04 10.40
CA ILE A 19 0.28 7.44 10.80
C ILE A 19 0.11 6.00 11.31
N ASN A 20 -0.98 5.70 12.02
CA ASN A 20 -1.24 4.33 12.49
C ASN A 20 -1.50 3.39 11.31
N ILE A 21 -2.35 3.77 10.36
CA ILE A 21 -2.66 2.97 9.16
C ILE A 21 -1.40 2.76 8.33
N VAL A 22 -0.61 3.81 8.10
CA VAL A 22 0.67 3.71 7.37
C VAL A 22 1.61 2.70 8.04
N LYS A 23 1.73 2.73 9.37
CA LYS A 23 2.58 1.77 10.10
C LYS A 23 2.08 0.34 9.97
N GLU A 24 0.78 0.11 10.07
CA GLU A 24 0.18 -1.22 9.93
C GLU A 24 0.37 -1.78 8.52
N GLU A 25 0.19 -0.97 7.49
CA GLU A 25 0.37 -1.39 6.10
C GLU A 25 1.87 -1.60 5.76
N LEU A 26 2.78 -0.78 6.27
CA LEU A 26 4.23 -1.00 6.12
C LEU A 26 4.70 -2.28 6.83
N ALA A 27 4.09 -2.63 7.96
CA ALA A 27 4.39 -3.87 8.67
C ALA A 27 3.93 -5.12 7.90
N LYS A 28 2.99 -4.96 6.95
CA LYS A 28 2.57 -6.01 5.99
C LYS A 28 3.46 -6.04 4.73
N ASP A 29 4.57 -5.29 4.73
CA ASP A 29 5.46 -5.12 3.59
C ASP A 29 4.77 -4.57 2.33
N ARG A 30 3.72 -3.77 2.49
CA ARG A 30 2.98 -3.16 1.37
C ARG A 30 3.62 -1.86 0.89
N TYR A 31 3.40 -1.53 -0.37
CA TYR A 31 3.70 -0.22 -0.93
C TYR A 31 2.60 0.77 -0.54
N ILE A 32 2.99 1.98 -0.15
CA ILE A 32 2.06 3.01 0.32
C ILE A 32 2.32 4.34 -0.37
N GLU A 33 1.25 4.95 -0.87
CA GLU A 33 1.19 6.36 -1.23
C GLU A 33 0.12 7.09 -0.40
N VAL A 34 0.40 8.32 -0.01
CA VAL A 34 -0.55 9.16 0.73
C VAL A 34 -0.89 10.37 -0.12
N TRP A 35 -2.18 10.53 -0.44
CA TRP A 35 -2.69 11.66 -1.23
C TRP A 35 -3.95 12.24 -0.57
N ASP A 36 -3.93 13.54 -0.32
CA ASP A 36 -5.01 14.32 0.31
C ASP A 36 -5.56 13.72 1.62
N LYS A 37 -6.64 12.91 1.53
CA LYS A 37 -7.31 12.25 2.66
C LYS A 37 -7.35 10.73 2.56
N PHE A 38 -6.57 10.17 1.65
CA PHE A 38 -6.53 8.74 1.37
C PHE A 38 -5.11 8.20 1.42
N ILE A 39 -5.01 6.96 1.87
CA ILE A 39 -3.81 6.13 1.82
C ILE A 39 -4.08 5.06 0.76
N TYR A 40 -3.23 5.00 -0.25
CA TYR A 40 -3.25 3.94 -1.26
C TYR A 40 -2.25 2.88 -0.85
N SER A 41 -2.74 1.67 -0.57
CA SER A 41 -1.91 0.53 -0.16
C SER A 41 -1.98 -0.57 -1.21
N ALA A 42 -0.83 -1.01 -1.72
CA ALA A 42 -0.73 -2.06 -2.73
C ALA A 42 0.27 -3.13 -2.29
N GLU A 43 0.03 -4.38 -2.69
CA GLU A 43 1.04 -5.42 -2.55
C GLU A 43 2.29 -5.05 -3.35
N LYS A 44 3.47 -5.25 -2.77
CA LYS A 44 4.71 -5.13 -3.53
C LYS A 44 4.75 -6.27 -4.54
N TRP A 45 4.95 -5.93 -5.80
CA TRP A 45 5.25 -6.95 -6.79
C TRP A 45 6.64 -7.48 -6.52
N GLU A 46 6.74 -8.72 -6.07
CA GLU A 46 7.96 -9.48 -6.23
C GLU A 46 8.14 -9.75 -7.72
N GLU A 47 8.98 -8.94 -8.36
CA GLU A 47 9.55 -9.31 -9.64
C GLU A 47 10.43 -10.54 -9.38
N ASN A 48 9.84 -11.74 -9.46
CA ASN A 48 10.60 -12.94 -9.76
C ASN A 48 11.06 -12.79 -11.21
N SER A 49 12.01 -11.89 -11.44
CA SER A 49 12.86 -11.88 -12.61
C SER A 49 13.48 -13.26 -12.63
N LYS A 50 12.94 -14.13 -13.47
CA LYS A 50 13.56 -15.41 -13.80
C LYS A 50 15.00 -15.11 -14.18
N VAL A 51 15.93 -15.36 -13.26
CA VAL A 51 17.32 -15.59 -13.62
C VAL A 51 17.28 -16.92 -14.37
N VAL A 52 17.25 -16.79 -15.69
CA VAL A 52 17.42 -17.89 -16.66
C VAL A 52 18.89 -18.30 -16.64
#